data_AF-A0A7V9QR69-F1
#
_entry.id   AF-A0A7V9QR69-F1
#
_cell.length_a   1.000
_cell.length_b   1.000
_cell.length_c   1.000
_cell.angle_alpha   90.00
_cell.angle_beta   90.00
_cell.angle_gamma   90.00
#
_symmetry.space_group_name_H-M   'P 1'
#
loop_
_entity.id
_entity.type
_entity.pdbx_description
1 polymer ?
#
loop_
_entity_poly.entity_id
_entity_poly.type
_entity_poly.pdbx_seq_one_letter_code
_entity_poly.pdbx_strand_id
1 'polypeptide(L)'
;MTNKSLKLLGLTAIISIAGCNLDKTNPNAPTQDAIFADRQGIVSLSIGLQARYGSGMSSFIFPGGLISDEMGTPAGALQSYKDAEIGSLADTYDAVELPWRSHYQTIKTANDLISNAGKVALGDETLSGILSLSYLLKAASLSDLIQQYQQVIINPEAATTTFAARGPALTYILGLLDTAQVQANRFGARTEFDGSIVAKGFSLKNTILAMQARNQRIAKNWPAALSAANAVDTSVISVIPFSAQATNPVFDVSITNVRPRDTLRFAAETGDARVPFHISGATVQGTIRPIRTFTQYAVNTNPIAVYWPGEIMLIRAEAYANTGQLVLAAQMVNYVRTRCGGAANQPKACLQPVVLTTQDQIIAEIYKQRKFELFATGLRWEDVRRQGLVSATSAFAKRCWLLYPNSERNTSATVPQNPVDPPSAFSSCGV
;
A
#
# COMPACT_ATOMS: atom_id res chain seq x y z
N MET A 1 -6.69 -25.26 -90.44
CA MET A 1 -7.86 -24.36 -90.63
C MET A 1 -9.05 -25.12 -90.05
N THR A 2 -9.60 -24.85 -88.87
CA THR A 2 -9.97 -23.58 -88.25
C THR A 2 -9.82 -23.71 -86.72
N ASN A 3 -9.19 -22.71 -86.09
CA ASN A 3 -8.95 -22.60 -84.65
C ASN A 3 -10.26 -22.40 -83.87
N LYS A 4 -10.45 -23.17 -82.78
CA LYS A 4 -11.33 -22.76 -81.67
C LYS A 4 -10.57 -22.88 -80.34
N SER A 5 -10.35 -21.69 -79.79
CA SER A 5 -9.79 -21.25 -78.51
C SER A 5 -10.07 -22.14 -77.30
N LEU A 6 -8.97 -22.59 -76.66
CA LEU A 6 -8.94 -23.15 -75.31
C LEU A 6 -8.99 -21.99 -74.29
N LYS A 7 -10.10 -21.84 -73.54
CA LYS A 7 -10.18 -20.94 -72.38
C LYS A 7 -9.89 -21.73 -71.11
N LEU A 8 -8.70 -21.51 -70.55
CA LEU A 8 -8.29 -22.01 -69.24
C LEU A 8 -8.94 -21.13 -68.17
N LEU A 9 -10.05 -21.56 -67.56
CA LEU A 9 -10.56 -20.94 -66.33
C LEU A 9 -9.83 -21.56 -65.15
N GLY A 10 -8.92 -20.80 -64.53
CA GLY A 10 -8.30 -21.15 -63.27
C GLY A 10 -9.33 -21.11 -62.15
N LEU A 11 -9.60 -22.27 -61.54
CA LEU A 11 -10.43 -22.38 -60.35
C LEU A 11 -9.56 -22.01 -59.14
N THR A 12 -9.58 -20.75 -58.72
CA THR A 12 -8.95 -20.31 -57.47
C THR A 12 -9.78 -20.82 -56.31
N ALA A 13 -9.28 -21.86 -55.62
CA ALA A 13 -9.88 -22.35 -54.38
C ALA A 13 -9.67 -21.30 -53.27
N ILE A 14 -10.72 -20.55 -52.95
CA ILE A 14 -10.77 -19.68 -51.77
C ILE A 14 -10.93 -20.58 -50.55
N ILE A 15 -9.80 -20.91 -49.91
CA ILE A 15 -9.79 -21.53 -48.58
C ILE A 15 -10.28 -20.48 -47.60
N SER A 16 -11.55 -20.58 -47.22
CA SER A 16 -12.15 -19.79 -46.16
C SER A 16 -11.58 -20.30 -44.83
N ILE A 17 -10.58 -19.60 -44.30
CA ILE A 17 -10.08 -19.85 -42.95
C ILE A 17 -11.20 -19.38 -42.01
N ALA A 18 -12.07 -20.30 -41.57
CA ALA A 18 -12.94 -20.06 -40.45
C ALA A 18 -12.04 -19.81 -39.24
N GLY A 19 -11.83 -18.53 -38.91
CA GLY A 19 -11.13 -18.13 -37.69
C GLY A 19 -11.80 -18.82 -36.51
N CYS A 20 -11.08 -19.71 -35.84
CA CYS A 20 -11.53 -20.27 -34.58
C CYS A 20 -11.80 -19.11 -33.63
N ASN A 21 -13.05 -18.93 -33.23
CA ASN A 21 -13.39 -17.99 -32.18
C ASN A 21 -12.69 -18.45 -30.89
N LEU A 22 -11.67 -17.70 -30.48
CA LEU A 22 -10.86 -17.94 -29.29
C LEU A 22 -11.51 -17.38 -28.01
N ASP A 23 -12.68 -16.73 -28.11
CA ASP A 23 -13.50 -16.36 -26.95
C ASP A 23 -14.20 -17.59 -26.36
N LYS A 24 -13.41 -18.46 -25.72
CA LYS A 24 -13.96 -19.48 -24.84
C LYS A 24 -14.22 -18.86 -23.48
N THR A 25 -15.49 -18.52 -23.22
CA THR A 25 -15.97 -18.27 -21.86
C THR A 25 -15.67 -19.51 -21.01
N ASN A 26 -14.96 -19.34 -19.90
CA ASN A 26 -14.70 -20.43 -18.96
C ASN A 26 -16.05 -20.98 -18.47
N PRO A 27 -16.42 -22.23 -18.79
CA PRO A 27 -17.73 -22.78 -18.40
C PRO A 27 -17.88 -22.92 -16.88
N ASN A 28 -16.77 -22.83 -16.13
CA ASN A 28 -16.73 -22.99 -14.68
C ASN A 28 -16.56 -21.66 -13.94
N ALA A 29 -16.57 -20.50 -14.62
CA ALA A 29 -16.50 -19.19 -13.99
C ALA A 29 -17.52 -18.21 -14.60
N PRO A 30 -18.25 -17.43 -13.78
CA PRO A 30 -19.19 -16.44 -14.29
C PRO A 30 -18.45 -15.37 -15.11
N THR A 31 -19.08 -14.90 -16.18
CA THR A 31 -18.56 -13.77 -16.97
C THR A 31 -18.63 -12.48 -16.16
N GLN A 32 -17.83 -11.47 -16.55
CA GLN A 32 -17.86 -10.16 -15.90
C GLN A 32 -19.26 -9.53 -15.96
N ASP A 33 -19.95 -9.63 -17.10
CA ASP A 33 -21.33 -9.16 -17.25
C ASP A 33 -22.30 -9.91 -16.34
N ALA A 34 -22.14 -11.23 -16.18
CA ALA A 34 -22.95 -12.01 -15.25
C ALA A 34 -22.74 -11.59 -13.79
N ILE A 35 -21.50 -11.28 -13.39
CA ILE A 35 -21.19 -10.78 -12.05
C ILE A 35 -21.82 -9.40 -11.83
N PHE A 36 -21.76 -8.51 -12.82
CA PHE A 36 -22.24 -7.14 -12.69
C PHE A 36 -23.76 -7.00 -12.76
N ALA A 37 -24.44 -7.99 -13.34
CA ALA A 37 -25.90 -8.07 -13.38
C ALA A 37 -26.51 -8.77 -12.15
N ASP A 38 -25.68 -9.40 -11.30
CA ASP A 38 -26.15 -10.16 -10.14
C ASP A 38 -25.77 -9.51 -8.80
N ARG A 39 -26.74 -9.50 -7.88
CA ARG A 39 -26.57 -8.96 -6.53
C ARG A 39 -25.49 -9.72 -5.77
N GLN A 40 -25.51 -11.06 -5.81
CA GLN A 40 -24.51 -11.87 -5.10
C GLN A 40 -23.13 -11.72 -5.74
N GLY A 41 -23.06 -11.55 -7.06
CA GLY A 41 -21.86 -11.16 -7.80
C GLY A 41 -21.21 -9.89 -7.25
N ILE A 42 -21.96 -8.79 -7.10
CA ILE A 42 -21.45 -7.52 -6.55
C ILE A 42 -21.02 -7.65 -5.08
N VAL A 43 -21.79 -8.36 -4.26
CA VAL A 43 -21.42 -8.62 -2.85
C VAL A 43 -20.12 -9.43 -2.77
N SER A 44 -19.99 -10.48 -3.56
CA SER A 44 -18.79 -11.33 -3.61
C SER A 44 -17.57 -10.56 -4.12
N LEU A 45 -17.76 -9.70 -5.12
CA LEU A 45 -16.71 -8.82 -5.63
C LEU A 45 -16.24 -7.81 -4.58
N SER A 46 -17.14 -7.31 -3.73
CA SER A 46 -16.83 -6.40 -2.62
C SER A 46 -16.00 -7.07 -1.51
N ILE A 47 -16.28 -8.34 -1.21
CA ILE A 47 -15.45 -9.16 -0.32
C ILE A 47 -14.08 -9.41 -0.98
N GLY A 48 -14.09 -9.77 -2.27
CA GLY A 48 -12.88 -9.98 -3.07
C GLY A 48 -11.99 -8.74 -3.16
N LEU A 49 -12.54 -7.54 -3.19
CA LEU A 49 -11.78 -6.29 -3.19
C LEU A 49 -10.88 -6.18 -1.95
N GLN A 50 -11.42 -6.48 -0.76
CA GLN A 50 -10.67 -6.44 0.50
C GLN A 50 -9.57 -7.50 0.53
N ALA A 51 -9.88 -8.71 0.05
CA ALA A 51 -8.89 -9.77 -0.05
C ALA A 51 -7.75 -9.41 -1.03
N ARG A 52 -8.07 -8.79 -2.18
CA ARG A 52 -7.06 -8.30 -3.14
C ARG A 52 -6.16 -7.23 -2.52
N TYR A 53 -6.75 -6.24 -1.85
CA TYR A 53 -5.97 -5.22 -1.15
C TYR A 53 -5.06 -5.86 -0.08
N GLY A 54 -5.62 -6.76 0.74
CA GLY A 54 -4.89 -7.51 1.76
C GLY A 54 -3.68 -8.27 1.21
N SER A 55 -3.87 -9.02 0.13
CA SER A 55 -2.77 -9.72 -0.57
C SER A 55 -1.71 -8.75 -1.12
N GLY A 56 -2.12 -7.56 -1.57
CA GLY A 56 -1.25 -6.52 -2.09
C GLY A 56 -0.41 -5.78 -1.04
N MET A 57 -0.79 -5.82 0.26
CA MET A 57 -0.11 -5.07 1.32
C MET A 57 1.38 -5.44 1.44
N SER A 58 1.73 -6.71 1.25
CA SER A 58 3.13 -7.18 1.20
C SER A 58 3.95 -6.45 0.13
N SER A 59 3.32 -6.12 -0.99
CA SER A 59 3.95 -5.46 -2.14
C SER A 59 4.16 -3.96 -1.91
N PHE A 60 3.66 -3.39 -0.80
CA PHE A 60 4.04 -2.08 -0.30
C PHE A 60 5.04 -2.18 0.86
N ILE A 61 4.79 -3.10 1.79
CA ILE A 61 5.59 -3.30 3.01
C ILE A 61 7.03 -3.71 2.67
N PHE A 62 7.22 -4.67 1.75
CA PHE A 62 8.54 -5.22 1.50
C PHE A 62 9.47 -4.31 0.71
N PRO A 63 9.05 -3.67 -0.40
CA PRO A 63 9.90 -2.68 -1.05
C PRO A 63 10.31 -1.57 -0.08
N GLY A 64 9.34 -1.05 0.70
CA GLY A 64 9.61 -0.01 1.71
C GLY A 64 10.58 -0.47 2.80
N GLY A 65 10.52 -1.73 3.22
CA GLY A 65 11.38 -2.30 4.25
C GLY A 65 12.78 -2.70 3.76
N LEU A 66 12.89 -3.31 2.57
CA LEU A 66 14.15 -3.81 2.01
C LEU A 66 15.04 -2.70 1.48
N ILE A 67 14.45 -1.70 0.82
CA ILE A 67 15.19 -0.54 0.31
C ILE A 67 15.65 0.35 1.48
N SER A 68 14.93 0.30 2.60
CA SER A 68 15.27 1.03 3.81
C SER A 68 16.11 0.22 4.81
N ASP A 69 16.31 0.75 6.01
CA ASP A 69 17.07 0.12 7.10
C ASP A 69 16.24 -0.87 7.95
N GLU A 70 15.01 -1.21 7.54
CA GLU A 70 14.12 -2.06 8.33
C GLU A 70 14.32 -3.56 8.10
N MET A 71 14.51 -3.96 6.84
CA MET A 71 14.53 -5.37 6.45
C MET A 71 15.77 -5.72 5.62
N GLY A 72 16.12 -7.00 5.63
CA GLY A 72 17.16 -7.57 4.79
C GLY A 72 16.80 -8.98 4.36
N THR A 73 17.65 -9.57 3.55
CA THR A 73 17.42 -10.91 2.99
C THR A 73 18.28 -11.97 3.68
N PRO A 74 17.75 -13.18 3.94
CA PRO A 74 18.57 -14.34 4.28
C PRO A 74 19.41 -14.79 3.07
N ALA A 75 20.47 -15.55 3.32
CA ALA A 75 21.37 -16.06 2.27
C ALA A 75 20.64 -16.87 1.17
N GLY A 76 19.55 -17.55 1.52
CA GLY A 76 18.72 -18.34 0.58
C GLY A 76 17.65 -17.56 -0.19
N ALA A 77 17.53 -16.24 0.01
CA ALA A 77 16.52 -15.45 -0.69
C ALA A 77 16.75 -15.41 -2.21
N LEU A 78 15.66 -15.19 -2.94
CA LEU A 78 15.69 -14.94 -4.38
C LEU A 78 16.55 -13.71 -4.72
N GLN A 79 17.23 -13.78 -5.87
CA GLN A 79 18.17 -12.74 -6.29
C GLN A 79 17.52 -11.35 -6.41
N SER A 80 16.28 -11.28 -6.91
CA SER A 80 15.53 -10.02 -7.03
C SER A 80 15.37 -9.28 -5.70
N TYR A 81 15.20 -10.00 -4.58
CA TYR A 81 15.09 -9.40 -3.25
C TYR A 81 16.46 -8.96 -2.72
N LYS A 82 17.53 -9.72 -2.99
CA LYS A 82 18.90 -9.34 -2.63
C LYS A 82 19.33 -8.07 -3.37
N ASP A 83 18.98 -7.97 -4.64
CA ASP A 83 19.27 -6.82 -5.48
C ASP A 83 18.44 -5.60 -5.06
N ALA A 84 17.18 -5.80 -4.65
CA ALA A 84 16.37 -4.76 -4.01
C ALA A 84 17.06 -4.19 -2.76
N GLU A 85 17.62 -5.06 -1.92
CA GLU A 85 18.31 -4.69 -0.68
C GLU A 85 19.55 -3.81 -0.93
N ILE A 86 20.29 -4.03 -2.02
CA ILE A 86 21.46 -3.22 -2.39
C ILE A 86 21.14 -2.05 -3.33
N GLY A 87 19.90 -1.93 -3.81
CA GLY A 87 19.43 -0.88 -4.72
C GLY A 87 19.68 -1.16 -6.22
N SER A 88 20.04 -2.39 -6.58
CA SER A 88 20.40 -2.82 -7.95
C SER A 88 19.25 -3.52 -8.68
N LEU A 89 18.01 -3.01 -8.54
CA LEU A 89 16.82 -3.59 -9.16
C LEU A 89 16.90 -3.59 -10.69
N ALA A 90 16.39 -4.66 -11.31
CA ALA A 90 16.04 -4.69 -12.73
C ALA A 90 14.53 -4.56 -12.91
N ASP A 91 14.09 -3.94 -14.00
CA ASP A 91 12.66 -3.69 -14.31
C ASP A 91 11.86 -4.96 -14.65
N THR A 92 12.55 -6.06 -14.94
CA THR A 92 11.98 -7.39 -15.17
C THR A 92 11.76 -8.19 -13.89
N TYR A 93 12.22 -7.70 -12.74
CA TYR A 93 12.09 -8.43 -11.48
C TYR A 93 10.66 -8.41 -10.95
N ASP A 94 10.25 -9.54 -10.36
CA ASP A 94 8.98 -9.61 -9.63
C ASP A 94 8.88 -8.57 -8.51
N ALA A 95 10.01 -8.19 -7.89
CA ALA A 95 10.08 -7.13 -6.89
C ALA A 95 9.71 -5.73 -7.46
N VAL A 96 9.69 -5.56 -8.78
CA VAL A 96 9.26 -4.35 -9.49
C VAL A 96 7.86 -4.53 -10.10
N GLU A 97 7.58 -5.70 -10.67
CA GLU A 97 6.30 -6.03 -11.33
C GLU A 97 5.14 -6.20 -10.34
N LEU A 98 5.37 -6.88 -9.21
CA LEU A 98 4.32 -7.21 -8.24
C LEU A 98 3.70 -5.98 -7.55
N PRO A 99 4.47 -5.00 -7.06
CA PRO A 99 3.90 -3.77 -6.48
C PRO A 99 2.96 -3.06 -7.45
N TRP A 100 3.38 -2.87 -8.70
CA TRP A 100 2.53 -2.23 -9.70
C TRP A 100 1.25 -3.05 -9.96
N ARG A 101 1.42 -4.31 -10.37
CA ARG A 101 0.30 -5.17 -10.79
C ARG A 101 -0.74 -5.36 -9.69
N SER A 102 -0.32 -5.66 -8.47
CA SER A 102 -1.25 -5.93 -7.34
C SER A 102 -2.14 -4.73 -7.00
N HIS A 103 -1.57 -3.52 -7.04
CA HIS A 103 -2.30 -2.30 -6.71
C HIS A 103 -3.27 -1.92 -7.83
N TYR A 104 -2.89 -2.03 -9.11
CA TYR A 104 -3.82 -1.79 -10.22
C TYR A 104 -4.92 -2.84 -10.34
N GLN A 105 -4.69 -4.09 -9.93
CA GLN A 105 -5.76 -5.10 -9.82
C GLN A 105 -6.80 -4.72 -8.76
N THR A 106 -6.36 -4.14 -7.63
CA THR A 106 -7.26 -3.60 -6.61
C THR A 106 -8.04 -2.39 -7.14
N ILE A 107 -7.35 -1.45 -7.80
CA ILE A 107 -7.97 -0.27 -8.43
C ILE A 107 -9.02 -0.67 -9.47
N LYS A 108 -8.71 -1.63 -10.34
CA LYS A 108 -9.67 -2.16 -11.33
C LYS A 108 -10.91 -2.73 -10.64
N THR A 109 -10.72 -3.57 -9.61
CA THR A 109 -11.85 -4.16 -8.88
C THR A 109 -12.71 -3.08 -8.21
N ALA A 110 -12.09 -2.03 -7.67
CA ALA A 110 -12.81 -0.91 -7.09
C ALA A 110 -13.58 -0.11 -8.15
N ASN A 111 -13.00 0.15 -9.32
CA ASN A 111 -13.69 0.82 -10.42
C ASN A 111 -14.87 0.00 -10.95
N ASP A 112 -14.70 -1.32 -11.06
CA ASP A 112 -15.75 -2.26 -11.45
C ASP A 112 -16.94 -2.13 -10.49
N LEU A 113 -16.70 -2.08 -9.17
CA LEU A 113 -17.75 -1.87 -8.16
C LEU A 113 -18.37 -0.46 -8.24
N ILE A 114 -17.55 0.58 -8.35
CA ILE A 114 -18.02 1.98 -8.46
C ILE A 114 -18.96 2.15 -9.67
N SER A 115 -18.65 1.51 -10.79
CA SER A 115 -19.40 1.65 -12.04
C SER A 115 -20.64 0.75 -12.12
N ASN A 116 -20.67 -0.36 -11.37
CA ASN A 116 -21.69 -1.40 -11.56
C ASN A 116 -22.55 -1.70 -10.34
N ALA A 117 -22.13 -1.39 -9.12
CA ALA A 117 -22.90 -1.75 -7.92
C ALA A 117 -24.31 -1.14 -7.91
N GLY A 118 -24.48 0.07 -8.45
CA GLY A 118 -25.78 0.73 -8.56
C GLY A 118 -26.74 0.12 -9.61
N LYS A 119 -26.31 -0.87 -10.39
CA LYS A 119 -27.12 -1.53 -11.43
C LYS A 119 -27.98 -2.67 -10.89
N VAL A 120 -27.74 -3.10 -9.66
CA VAL A 120 -28.44 -4.22 -9.01
C VAL A 120 -29.14 -3.76 -7.72
N ALA A 121 -30.18 -4.48 -7.31
CA ALA A 121 -30.95 -4.16 -6.11
C ALA A 121 -30.22 -4.58 -4.82
N LEU A 122 -29.37 -3.70 -4.29
CA LEU A 122 -28.66 -3.91 -3.02
C LEU A 122 -29.39 -3.33 -1.80
N GLY A 123 -30.19 -2.28 -2.02
CA GLY A 123 -30.63 -1.37 -0.96
C GLY A 123 -29.61 -0.26 -0.72
N ASP A 124 -30.09 0.95 -0.37
CA ASP A 124 -29.25 2.15 -0.33
C ASP A 124 -28.13 2.08 0.70
N GLU A 125 -28.39 1.47 1.86
CA GLU A 125 -27.40 1.28 2.93
C GLU A 125 -26.23 0.41 2.48
N THR A 126 -26.54 -0.76 1.89
CA THR A 126 -25.55 -1.72 1.39
C THR A 126 -24.76 -1.13 0.23
N LEU A 127 -25.45 -0.50 -0.73
CA LEU A 127 -24.80 0.19 -1.85
C LEU A 127 -23.83 1.27 -1.35
N SER A 128 -24.25 2.10 -0.39
CA SER A 128 -23.41 3.17 0.15
C SER A 128 -22.19 2.62 0.89
N GLY A 129 -22.33 1.53 1.64
CA GLY A 129 -21.21 0.81 2.25
C GLY A 129 -20.20 0.29 1.22
N ILE A 130 -20.68 -0.38 0.16
CA ILE A 130 -19.84 -0.92 -0.93
C ILE A 130 -19.10 0.19 -1.67
N LEU A 131 -19.78 1.30 -2.01
CA LEU A 131 -19.17 2.43 -2.68
C LEU A 131 -18.10 3.08 -1.79
N SER A 132 -18.40 3.28 -0.50
CA SER A 132 -17.43 3.82 0.47
C SER A 132 -16.17 2.97 0.54
N LEU A 133 -16.32 1.65 0.65
CA LEU A 133 -15.20 0.70 0.67
C LEU A 133 -14.39 0.73 -0.63
N SER A 134 -15.08 0.83 -1.78
CA SER A 134 -14.44 0.86 -3.09
C SER A 134 -13.61 2.13 -3.31
N TYR A 135 -14.16 3.29 -2.97
CA TYR A 135 -13.40 4.55 -3.00
C TYR A 135 -12.21 4.53 -2.05
N LEU A 136 -12.38 4.00 -0.83
CA LEU A 136 -11.30 3.87 0.15
C LEU A 136 -10.16 3.01 -0.38
N LEU A 137 -10.44 1.79 -0.85
CA LEU A 137 -9.39 0.86 -1.24
C LEU A 137 -8.74 1.24 -2.58
N LYS A 138 -9.47 1.91 -3.47
CA LYS A 138 -8.86 2.60 -4.63
C LYS A 138 -7.86 3.67 -4.18
N ALA A 139 -8.26 4.53 -3.26
CA ALA A 139 -7.41 5.59 -2.74
C ALA A 139 -6.19 5.05 -2.00
N ALA A 140 -6.37 4.00 -1.18
CA ALA A 140 -5.29 3.32 -0.48
C ALA A 140 -4.25 2.75 -1.45
N SER A 141 -4.69 2.01 -2.48
CA SER A 141 -3.78 1.46 -3.49
C SER A 141 -3.02 2.55 -4.27
N LEU A 142 -3.68 3.66 -4.61
CA LEU A 142 -3.00 4.80 -5.25
C LEU A 142 -2.01 5.49 -4.30
N SER A 143 -2.33 5.58 -3.00
CA SER A 143 -1.45 6.13 -1.97
C SER A 143 -0.18 5.27 -1.80
N ASP A 144 -0.32 3.95 -1.81
CA ASP A 144 0.81 3.02 -1.73
C ASP A 144 1.67 3.08 -3.00
N LEU A 145 1.04 3.22 -4.18
CA LEU A 145 1.76 3.41 -5.45
C LEU A 145 2.54 4.73 -5.49
N ILE A 146 1.94 5.87 -5.13
CA ILE A 146 2.65 7.17 -5.22
C ILE A 146 3.78 7.29 -4.19
N GLN A 147 3.81 6.44 -3.17
CA GLN A 147 4.95 6.30 -2.26
C GLN A 147 6.06 5.39 -2.80
N GLN A 148 5.82 4.65 -3.87
CA GLN A 148 6.80 3.75 -4.50
C GLN A 148 7.30 4.26 -5.86
N TYR A 149 6.48 5.02 -6.59
CA TYR A 149 6.78 5.49 -7.95
C TYR A 149 6.72 7.02 -8.05
N GLN A 150 7.48 7.62 -8.97
CA GLN A 150 7.48 9.08 -9.18
C GLN A 150 6.15 9.60 -9.73
N GLN A 151 5.48 8.78 -10.55
CA GLN A 151 4.21 9.08 -11.20
C GLN A 151 3.36 7.81 -11.25
N VAL A 152 2.05 7.98 -11.25
CA VAL A 152 1.08 6.88 -11.27
C VAL A 152 -0.09 7.21 -12.19
N ILE A 153 -0.83 6.20 -12.63
CA ILE A 153 -2.03 6.34 -13.43
C ILE A 153 -3.22 6.47 -12.47
N ILE A 154 -3.86 7.65 -12.43
CA ILE A 154 -5.03 7.88 -11.58
C ILE A 154 -6.34 7.40 -12.21
N ASN A 155 -6.39 7.28 -13.54
CA ASN A 155 -7.53 6.77 -14.28
C ASN A 155 -7.10 5.75 -15.35
N PRO A 156 -6.88 4.48 -14.97
CA PRO A 156 -6.39 3.45 -15.89
C PRO A 156 -7.40 3.01 -16.95
N GLU A 157 -8.67 3.38 -16.82
CA GLU A 157 -9.74 3.06 -17.77
C GLU A 157 -9.98 4.17 -18.80
N ALA A 158 -9.22 5.27 -18.71
CA ALA A 158 -9.29 6.32 -19.72
C ALA A 158 -8.79 5.80 -21.07
N ALA A 159 -9.42 6.26 -22.17
CA ALA A 159 -8.97 5.96 -23.53
C ALA A 159 -7.50 6.36 -23.79
N THR A 160 -6.98 7.34 -23.03
CA THR A 160 -5.57 7.69 -23.02
C THR A 160 -5.05 7.72 -21.59
N THR A 161 -4.18 6.78 -21.29
CA THR A 161 -3.53 6.65 -19.99
C THR A 161 -2.56 7.80 -19.75
N THR A 162 -2.80 8.57 -18.68
CA THR A 162 -1.93 9.67 -18.26
C THR A 162 -1.27 9.35 -16.92
N PHE A 163 0.06 9.50 -16.88
CA PHE A 163 0.83 9.42 -15.64
C PHE A 163 0.77 10.76 -14.91
N ALA A 164 0.22 10.75 -13.71
CA ALA A 164 0.10 11.90 -12.83
C ALA A 164 1.30 11.94 -11.88
N ALA A 165 1.93 13.12 -11.79
CA ALA A 165 2.94 13.39 -10.76
C ALA A 165 2.33 13.40 -9.35
N ARG A 166 3.20 13.37 -8.33
CA ARG A 166 2.84 13.30 -6.91
C ARG A 166 1.74 14.27 -6.46
N GLY A 167 1.87 15.56 -6.77
CA GLY A 167 0.88 16.57 -6.37
C GLY A 167 -0.53 16.28 -6.88
N PRO A 168 -0.74 16.22 -8.22
CA PRO A 168 -2.03 15.86 -8.80
C PRO A 168 -2.57 14.49 -8.33
N ALA A 169 -1.70 13.49 -8.18
CA ALA A 169 -2.09 12.18 -7.67
C ALA A 169 -2.61 12.25 -6.23
N LEU A 170 -1.93 12.98 -5.33
CA LEU A 170 -2.38 13.19 -3.95
C LEU A 170 -3.71 13.95 -3.88
N THR A 171 -3.91 14.98 -4.72
CA THR A 171 -5.20 15.68 -4.81
C THR A 171 -6.32 14.71 -5.21
N TYR A 172 -6.09 13.84 -6.20
CA TYR A 172 -7.06 12.84 -6.62
C TYR A 172 -7.35 11.81 -5.51
N ILE A 173 -6.31 11.29 -4.85
CA ILE A 173 -6.43 10.36 -3.72
C ILE A 173 -7.28 10.96 -2.60
N LEU A 174 -7.03 12.22 -2.23
CA LEU A 174 -7.79 12.91 -1.19
C LEU A 174 -9.26 13.10 -1.59
N GLY A 175 -9.55 13.45 -2.85
CA GLY A 175 -10.92 13.53 -3.35
C GLY A 175 -11.67 12.18 -3.33
N LEU A 176 -10.98 11.06 -3.59
CA LEU A 176 -11.56 9.73 -3.42
C LEU A 176 -11.89 9.43 -1.95
N LEU A 177 -10.99 9.80 -1.01
CA LEU A 177 -11.21 9.60 0.41
C LEU A 177 -12.37 10.46 0.95
N ASP A 178 -12.49 11.70 0.48
CA ASP A 178 -13.62 12.57 0.82
C ASP A 178 -14.95 11.98 0.30
N THR A 179 -14.94 11.45 -0.93
CA THR A 179 -16.10 10.74 -1.49
C THR A 179 -16.43 9.48 -0.69
N ALA A 180 -15.42 8.69 -0.29
CA ALA A 180 -15.60 7.52 0.57
C ALA A 180 -16.23 7.90 1.91
N GLN A 181 -15.80 9.03 2.50
CA GLN A 181 -16.32 9.53 3.76
C GLN A 181 -17.77 9.99 3.65
N VAL A 182 -18.13 10.69 2.57
CA VAL A 182 -19.51 11.10 2.29
C VAL A 182 -20.42 9.88 2.21
N GLN A 183 -20.01 8.84 1.49
CA GLN A 183 -20.76 7.58 1.44
C GLN A 183 -20.85 6.93 2.82
N ALA A 184 -19.75 6.88 3.58
CA ALA A 184 -19.73 6.28 4.92
C ALA A 184 -20.69 6.96 5.90
N ASN A 185 -20.86 8.28 5.80
CA ASN A 185 -21.68 9.08 6.71
C ASN A 185 -23.15 9.18 6.27
N ARG A 186 -23.52 8.65 5.10
CA ARG A 186 -24.89 8.75 4.58
C ARG A 186 -25.89 7.99 5.46
N PHE A 187 -25.44 6.92 6.12
CA PHE A 187 -26.25 6.08 7.00
C PHE A 187 -25.52 5.83 8.31
N GLY A 188 -26.24 5.89 9.44
CA GLY A 188 -25.67 5.64 10.77
C GLY A 188 -25.33 4.16 11.02
N ALA A 189 -26.05 3.24 10.37
CA ALA A 189 -25.79 1.81 10.37
C ALA A 189 -26.04 1.25 8.97
N ARG A 190 -25.30 0.21 8.56
CA ARG A 190 -25.51 -0.49 7.28
C ARG A 190 -25.52 -1.99 7.54
N THR A 191 -26.64 -2.50 8.04
CA THR A 191 -26.73 -3.82 8.70
C THR A 191 -26.10 -4.96 7.90
N GLU A 192 -26.46 -5.12 6.62
CA GLU A 192 -25.88 -6.16 5.76
C GLU A 192 -24.39 -5.92 5.48
N PHE A 193 -24.02 -4.68 5.13
CA PHE A 193 -22.64 -4.34 4.82
C PHE A 193 -21.72 -4.57 6.02
N ASP A 194 -22.08 -4.04 7.19
CA ASP A 194 -21.30 -4.13 8.42
C ASP A 194 -21.30 -5.57 8.98
N GLY A 195 -22.36 -6.35 8.74
CA GLY A 195 -22.51 -7.71 9.25
C GLY A 195 -21.97 -8.82 8.35
N SER A 196 -21.84 -8.59 7.04
CA SER A 196 -21.56 -9.68 6.08
C SER A 196 -20.63 -9.33 4.93
N ILE A 197 -20.29 -8.05 4.70
CA ILE A 197 -19.45 -7.63 3.58
C ILE A 197 -18.10 -7.10 4.06
N VAL A 198 -18.10 -6.20 5.05
CA VAL A 198 -16.85 -5.65 5.57
C VAL A 198 -16.08 -6.72 6.35
N ALA A 199 -14.77 -6.76 6.16
CA ALA A 199 -13.93 -7.73 6.82
C ALA A 199 -13.96 -7.56 8.35
N LYS A 200 -13.98 -8.67 9.08
CA LYS A 200 -13.98 -8.64 10.55
C LYS A 200 -12.75 -7.88 11.07
N GLY A 201 -12.98 -6.90 11.94
CA GLY A 201 -11.93 -6.05 12.50
C GLY A 201 -11.49 -4.90 11.61
N PHE A 202 -12.09 -4.73 10.43
CA PHE A 202 -11.87 -3.56 9.58
C PHE A 202 -12.86 -2.46 9.93
N SER A 203 -12.35 -1.33 10.42
CA SER A 203 -13.17 -0.15 10.71
C SER A 203 -13.14 0.80 9.53
N LEU A 204 -14.18 0.78 8.70
CA LEU A 204 -14.29 1.64 7.50
C LEU A 204 -14.10 3.13 7.83
N LYS A 205 -14.85 3.66 8.82
CA LYS A 205 -14.79 5.08 9.21
C LYS A 205 -13.38 5.51 9.64
N ASN A 206 -12.80 4.82 10.63
CA ASN A 206 -11.46 5.19 11.10
C ASN A 206 -10.37 4.99 10.05
N THR A 207 -10.51 4.00 9.16
CA THR A 207 -9.54 3.79 8.08
C THR A 207 -9.56 4.93 7.07
N ILE A 208 -10.74 5.44 6.70
CA ILE A 208 -10.87 6.64 5.84
C ILE A 208 -10.17 7.83 6.50
N LEU A 209 -10.49 8.10 7.76
CA LEU A 209 -9.93 9.23 8.52
C LEU A 209 -8.41 9.13 8.68
N ALA A 210 -7.90 7.94 9.01
CA ALA A 210 -6.47 7.67 9.12
C ALA A 210 -5.75 7.87 7.78
N MET A 211 -6.34 7.40 6.68
CA MET A 211 -5.78 7.55 5.34
C MET A 211 -5.83 9.01 4.86
N GLN A 212 -6.89 9.78 5.20
CA GLN A 212 -6.94 11.23 4.99
C GLN A 212 -5.80 11.91 5.76
N ALA A 213 -5.64 11.62 7.06
CA ALA A 213 -4.57 12.19 7.87
C ALA A 213 -3.16 11.89 7.30
N ARG A 214 -2.91 10.63 6.90
CA ARG A 214 -1.65 10.19 6.29
C ARG A 214 -1.37 10.92 4.98
N ASN A 215 -2.33 10.96 4.05
CA ASN A 215 -2.14 11.59 2.74
C ASN A 215 -2.05 13.13 2.84
N GLN A 216 -2.79 13.75 3.75
CA GLN A 216 -2.65 15.19 4.02
C GLN A 216 -1.28 15.53 4.62
N ARG A 217 -0.74 14.67 5.51
CA ARG A 217 0.65 14.79 6.00
C ARG A 217 1.66 14.68 4.86
N ILE A 218 1.48 13.71 3.96
CA ILE A 218 2.35 13.55 2.78
C ILE A 218 2.27 14.79 1.90
N ALA A 219 1.08 15.34 1.68
CA ALA A 219 0.84 16.59 0.96
C ALA A 219 1.29 17.87 1.70
N LYS A 220 1.79 17.74 2.94
CA LYS A 220 2.20 18.85 3.82
C LYS A 220 1.06 19.85 4.11
N ASN A 221 -0.19 19.41 4.03
CA ASN A 221 -1.36 20.19 4.42
C ASN A 221 -1.64 19.97 5.91
N TRP A 222 -0.90 20.67 6.76
CA TRP A 222 -0.92 20.48 8.21
C TRP A 222 -2.29 20.73 8.86
N PRO A 223 -3.07 21.77 8.48
CA PRO A 223 -4.41 21.96 9.03
C PRO A 223 -5.35 20.79 8.72
N ALA A 224 -5.38 20.32 7.46
CA ALA A 224 -6.23 19.20 7.08
C ALA A 224 -5.76 17.87 7.69
N ALA A 225 -4.44 17.66 7.77
CA ALA A 225 -3.87 16.49 8.44
C ALA A 225 -4.26 16.43 9.92
N LEU A 226 -4.16 17.55 10.63
CA LEU A 226 -4.56 17.65 12.03
C LEU A 226 -6.07 17.44 12.21
N SER A 227 -6.89 18.04 11.35
CA SER A 227 -8.35 17.86 11.39
C SER A 227 -8.75 16.39 11.22
N ALA A 228 -8.22 15.72 10.19
CA ALA A 228 -8.49 14.30 9.96
C ALA A 228 -7.98 13.43 11.10
N ALA A 229 -6.76 13.69 11.61
CA ALA A 229 -6.17 12.94 12.70
C ALA A 229 -6.95 13.09 14.02
N ASN A 230 -7.48 14.28 14.31
CA ASN A 230 -8.33 14.52 15.49
C ASN A 230 -9.67 13.77 15.42
N ALA A 231 -10.15 13.46 14.23
CA ALA A 231 -11.41 12.76 14.04
C ALA A 231 -11.30 11.23 14.17
N VAL A 232 -10.08 10.67 14.14
CA VAL A 232 -9.86 9.23 14.32
C VAL A 232 -10.10 8.83 15.77
N ASP A 233 -10.93 7.81 15.98
CA ASP A 233 -11.03 7.14 17.27
C ASP A 233 -9.82 6.23 17.47
N THR A 234 -8.92 6.64 18.37
CA THR A 234 -7.66 5.94 18.64
C THR A 234 -7.79 4.73 19.56
N SER A 235 -9.00 4.43 20.06
CA SER A 235 -9.30 3.17 20.73
C SER A 235 -9.58 2.03 19.76
N VAL A 236 -9.88 2.35 18.50
CA VAL A 236 -10.20 1.39 17.45
C VAL A 236 -8.97 1.11 16.59
N ILE A 237 -8.69 -0.18 16.41
CA ILE A 237 -7.70 -0.67 15.45
C ILE A 237 -8.45 -1.20 14.24
N SER A 238 -7.91 -0.92 13.04
CA SER A 238 -8.43 -1.47 11.79
C SER A 238 -7.43 -2.43 11.18
N VAL A 239 -7.87 -3.65 10.90
CA VAL A 239 -7.03 -4.71 10.36
C VAL A 239 -7.65 -5.40 9.16
N ILE A 240 -6.80 -5.97 8.31
CA ILE A 240 -7.19 -6.98 7.34
C ILE A 240 -6.97 -8.36 7.98
N PRO A 241 -8.04 -9.18 8.14
CA PRO A 241 -7.94 -10.52 8.68
C PRO A 241 -7.45 -11.54 7.64
N PHE A 242 -6.82 -12.60 8.12
CA PHE A 242 -6.34 -13.73 7.30
C PHE A 242 -6.79 -15.07 7.91
N SER A 243 -6.73 -16.14 7.11
CA SER A 243 -7.11 -17.50 7.50
C SER A 243 -6.09 -18.52 6.99
N ALA A 244 -6.28 -19.80 7.33
CA ALA A 244 -5.42 -20.86 6.82
C ALA A 244 -5.54 -21.05 5.30
N GLN A 245 -6.65 -20.58 4.69
CA GLN A 245 -6.90 -20.66 3.25
C GLN A 245 -6.50 -19.38 2.51
N ALA A 246 -6.60 -18.23 3.18
CA ALA A 246 -6.15 -16.94 2.68
C ALA A 246 -5.10 -16.41 3.66
N THR A 247 -3.86 -16.87 3.49
CA THR A 247 -2.75 -16.62 4.42
C THR A 247 -2.28 -15.17 4.36
N ASN A 248 -1.69 -14.73 5.46
CA ASN A 248 -1.03 -13.44 5.57
C ASN A 248 0.16 -13.41 4.59
N PRO A 249 0.14 -12.53 3.56
CA PRO A 249 1.19 -12.49 2.55
C PRO A 249 2.52 -11.97 3.10
N VAL A 250 2.51 -11.24 4.21
CA VAL A 250 3.72 -10.80 4.90
C VAL A 250 4.39 -11.98 5.61
N PHE A 251 3.61 -12.87 6.22
CA PHE A 251 4.15 -14.12 6.78
C PHE A 251 4.85 -14.95 5.69
N ASP A 252 4.17 -15.20 4.56
CA ASP A 252 4.65 -16.10 3.51
C ASP A 252 5.99 -15.67 2.89
N VAL A 253 6.15 -14.37 2.63
CA VAL A 253 7.43 -13.84 2.13
C VAL A 253 8.48 -13.76 3.26
N SER A 254 8.06 -13.60 4.51
CA SER A 254 9.02 -13.43 5.61
C SER A 254 9.80 -14.69 5.98
N ILE A 255 9.19 -15.85 5.75
CA ILE A 255 9.83 -17.14 6.03
C ILE A 255 10.88 -17.50 4.97
N THR A 256 10.78 -16.94 3.75
CA THR A 256 11.60 -17.30 2.59
C THR A 256 12.58 -16.22 2.15
N ASN A 257 12.14 -14.96 2.04
CA ASN A 257 12.87 -13.93 1.29
C ASN A 257 13.24 -12.69 2.10
N VAL A 258 12.44 -12.31 3.11
CA VAL A 258 12.60 -11.02 3.78
C VAL A 258 12.51 -11.17 5.30
N ARG A 259 13.46 -10.58 6.03
CA ARG A 259 13.47 -10.64 7.49
C ARG A 259 13.84 -9.29 8.08
N PRO A 260 13.37 -8.97 9.29
CA PRO A 260 13.71 -7.72 9.93
C PRO A 260 15.21 -7.66 10.25
N ARG A 261 15.82 -6.48 10.10
CA ARG A 261 17.22 -6.26 10.48
C ARG A 261 17.37 -6.24 11.99
N ASP A 262 18.45 -6.86 12.47
CA ASP A 262 18.80 -6.89 13.89
C ASP A 262 19.16 -5.49 14.43
N THR A 263 19.46 -4.55 13.53
CA THR A 263 19.73 -3.14 13.84
C THR A 263 18.58 -2.43 14.54
N LEU A 264 17.34 -2.93 14.45
CA LEU A 264 16.21 -2.37 15.20
C LEU A 264 16.49 -2.38 16.71
N ARG A 265 17.09 -3.44 17.26
CA ARG A 265 17.40 -3.55 18.71
C ARG A 265 18.43 -2.53 19.16
N PHE A 266 19.43 -2.27 18.31
CA PHE A 266 20.54 -1.38 18.63
C PHE A 266 20.21 0.09 18.41
N ALA A 267 19.21 0.38 17.57
CA ALA A 267 18.70 1.73 17.37
C ALA A 267 17.71 2.15 18.48
N ALA A 268 17.10 1.18 19.18
CA ALA A 268 16.09 1.43 20.19
C ALA A 268 16.70 1.97 21.50
N GLU A 269 15.93 2.79 22.21
CA GLU A 269 16.25 3.15 23.58
C GLU A 269 16.16 1.90 24.48
N THR A 270 17.02 1.83 25.50
CA THR A 270 16.96 0.75 26.49
C THR A 270 15.58 0.69 27.11
N GLY A 271 14.94 -0.49 27.03
CA GLY A 271 13.60 -0.73 27.57
C GLY A 271 12.45 -0.49 26.60
N ASP A 272 12.71 -0.10 25.34
CA ASP A 272 11.65 0.10 24.34
C ASP A 272 10.92 -1.22 24.04
N ALA A 273 9.66 -1.32 24.49
CA ALA A 273 8.84 -2.53 24.37
C ALA A 273 8.34 -2.79 22.94
N ARG A 274 8.59 -1.90 21.97
CA ARG A 274 8.30 -2.16 20.55
C ARG A 274 9.26 -3.13 19.93
N VAL A 275 10.48 -3.24 20.45
CA VAL A 275 11.48 -4.19 19.93
C VAL A 275 10.96 -5.63 20.01
N PRO A 276 10.58 -6.18 21.19
CA PRO A 276 10.03 -7.52 21.27
C PRO A 276 8.62 -7.67 20.66
N PHE A 277 7.89 -6.57 20.44
CA PHE A 277 6.63 -6.59 19.68
C PHE A 277 6.88 -6.89 18.19
N HIS A 278 7.95 -6.33 17.63
CA HIS A 278 8.25 -6.44 16.20
C HIS A 278 9.11 -7.65 15.85
N ILE A 279 10.12 -7.95 16.66
CA ILE A 279 11.16 -8.92 16.32
C ILE A 279 11.55 -9.83 17.50
N SER A 280 11.86 -11.09 17.17
CA SER A 280 12.23 -12.13 18.13
C SER A 280 13.19 -13.16 17.48
N GLY A 281 13.40 -14.31 18.13
CA GLY A 281 14.27 -15.37 17.61
C GLY A 281 15.76 -15.03 17.75
N ALA A 282 16.66 -15.83 17.18
CA ALA A 282 18.11 -15.60 17.22
C ALA A 282 18.59 -14.62 16.13
N THR A 283 19.74 -13.98 16.34
CA THR A 283 20.44 -13.27 15.26
C THR A 283 21.00 -14.28 14.28
N VAL A 284 20.74 -14.10 12.99
CA VAL A 284 21.37 -14.88 11.92
C VAL A 284 22.02 -13.96 10.90
N GLN A 285 22.99 -14.47 10.14
CA GLN A 285 23.63 -13.73 9.06
C GLN A 285 22.62 -13.46 7.93
N GLY A 286 22.47 -12.20 7.54
CA GLY A 286 21.78 -11.80 6.30
C GLY A 286 22.78 -11.45 5.20
N THR A 287 22.28 -11.11 4.02
CA THR A 287 23.09 -10.75 2.85
C THR A 287 24.02 -9.57 3.13
N ILE A 288 23.49 -8.48 3.68
CA ILE A 288 24.29 -7.27 4.01
C ILE A 288 24.52 -7.15 5.52
N ARG A 289 23.48 -7.37 6.33
CA ARG A 289 23.50 -7.17 7.78
C ARG A 289 22.79 -8.33 8.50
N PRO A 290 23.09 -8.55 9.78
CA PRO A 290 22.36 -9.54 10.56
C PRO A 290 20.85 -9.27 10.61
N ILE A 291 20.07 -10.34 10.60
CA ILE A 291 18.60 -10.35 10.57
C ILE A 291 18.05 -11.22 11.71
N ARG A 292 16.75 -11.04 12.00
CA ARG A 292 15.98 -11.83 12.99
C ARG A 292 14.68 -12.35 12.39
N THR A 293 13.73 -12.80 13.22
CA THR A 293 12.38 -13.20 12.81
C THR A 293 11.37 -12.14 13.25
N PHE A 294 10.29 -11.95 12.47
CA PHE A 294 9.17 -11.12 12.90
C PHE A 294 8.40 -11.78 14.04
N THR A 295 7.95 -10.98 15.01
CA THR A 295 7.01 -11.41 16.07
C THR A 295 5.57 -11.14 15.64
N GLN A 296 5.28 -9.94 15.17
CA GLN A 296 3.92 -9.53 14.72
C GLN A 296 3.36 -10.39 13.57
N TYR A 297 4.23 -10.94 12.73
CA TYR A 297 3.87 -11.80 11.58
C TYR A 297 4.41 -13.21 11.74
N ALA A 298 4.50 -13.73 12.97
CA ALA A 298 5.02 -15.08 13.24
C ALA A 298 4.05 -16.22 12.87
N VAL A 299 2.77 -15.90 12.61
CA VAL A 299 1.72 -16.87 12.27
C VAL A 299 1.05 -16.45 10.97
N ASN A 300 0.78 -17.42 10.10
CA ASN A 300 0.19 -17.19 8.77
C ASN A 300 -1.26 -16.66 8.79
N THR A 301 -1.92 -16.60 9.94
CA THR A 301 -3.26 -16.04 10.11
C THR A 301 -3.25 -14.70 10.85
N ASN A 302 -2.09 -14.21 11.27
CA ASN A 302 -2.01 -12.93 11.96
C ASN A 302 -2.55 -11.81 11.06
N PRO A 303 -3.44 -10.94 11.57
CA PRO A 303 -3.97 -9.84 10.78
C PRO A 303 -2.89 -8.79 10.50
N ILE A 304 -3.07 -8.00 9.44
CA ILE A 304 -2.22 -6.84 9.14
C ILE A 304 -2.99 -5.57 9.47
N ALA A 305 -2.41 -4.69 10.27
CA ALA A 305 -3.02 -3.38 10.58
C ALA A 305 -2.88 -2.41 9.40
N VAL A 306 -3.94 -1.63 9.14
CA VAL A 306 -3.95 -0.62 8.06
C VAL A 306 -3.36 0.71 8.53
N TYR A 307 -3.51 1.01 9.82
CA TYR A 307 -2.89 2.13 10.51
C TYR A 307 -2.70 1.77 11.99
N TRP A 308 -1.84 2.52 12.68
CA TRP A 308 -1.68 2.43 14.13
C TRP A 308 -2.20 3.69 14.82
N PRO A 309 -2.84 3.59 16.00
CA PRO A 309 -3.19 4.77 16.78
C PRO A 309 -2.00 5.69 17.10
N GLY A 310 -0.80 5.12 17.25
CA GLY A 310 0.43 5.91 17.40
C GLY A 310 0.82 6.68 16.13
N GLU A 311 0.51 6.15 14.93
CA GLU A 311 0.67 6.89 13.68
C GLU A 311 -0.12 8.20 13.70
N ILE A 312 -1.38 8.13 14.13
CA ILE A 312 -2.28 9.29 14.21
C ILE A 312 -1.71 10.34 15.16
N MET A 313 -1.21 9.92 16.32
CA MET A 313 -0.59 10.84 17.27
C MET A 313 0.69 11.48 16.71
N LEU A 314 1.50 10.72 15.96
CA LEU A 314 2.70 11.26 15.30
C LEU A 314 2.35 12.21 14.14
N ILE A 315 1.24 11.99 13.42
CA ILE A 315 0.71 12.95 12.44
C ILE A 315 0.28 14.25 13.13
N ARG A 316 -0.45 14.17 14.26
CA ARG A 316 -0.83 15.34 15.06
C ARG A 316 0.41 16.11 15.53
N ALA A 317 1.41 15.39 16.05
CA ALA A 317 2.67 15.97 16.49
C ALA A 317 3.37 16.74 15.37
N GLU A 318 3.50 16.14 14.17
CA GLU A 318 4.16 16.78 13.03
C GLU A 318 3.38 18.00 12.55
N ALA A 319 2.05 17.93 12.51
CA ALA A 319 1.20 19.06 12.14
C ALA A 319 1.29 20.22 13.16
N TYR A 320 1.28 19.93 14.46
CA TYR A 320 1.48 20.94 15.50
C TYR A 320 2.86 21.58 15.41
N ALA A 321 3.92 20.79 15.21
CA ALA A 321 5.28 21.30 15.07
C ALA A 321 5.41 22.26 13.88
N ASN A 322 4.85 21.89 12.72
CA ASN A 322 4.87 22.70 11.51
C ASN A 322 3.90 23.90 11.51
N THR A 323 3.06 24.04 12.54
CA THR A 323 2.19 25.21 12.76
C THR A 323 2.61 26.02 13.99
N GLY A 324 3.82 25.79 14.52
CA GLY A 324 4.39 26.55 15.64
C GLY A 324 3.85 26.17 17.03
N GLN A 325 2.98 25.16 17.13
CA GLN A 325 2.37 24.71 18.38
C GLN A 325 3.25 23.68 19.11
N LEU A 326 4.47 24.08 19.47
CA LEU A 326 5.53 23.17 19.92
C LEU A 326 5.19 22.40 21.20
N VAL A 327 4.48 23.04 22.15
CA VAL A 327 4.04 22.38 23.40
C VAL A 327 3.08 21.24 23.11
N LEU A 328 2.08 21.46 22.24
CA LEU A 328 1.13 20.41 21.85
C LEU A 328 1.83 19.31 21.06
N ALA A 329 2.76 19.67 20.19
CA ALA A 329 3.55 18.69 19.44
C ALA A 329 4.36 17.78 20.37
N ALA A 330 5.07 18.35 21.35
CA ALA A 330 5.83 17.60 22.34
C ALA A 330 4.93 16.68 23.19
N GLN A 331 3.72 17.13 23.56
CA GLN A 331 2.73 16.29 24.26
C GLN A 331 2.32 15.07 23.42
N MET A 332 2.04 15.25 22.13
CA MET A 332 1.67 14.14 21.25
C MET A 332 2.81 13.13 21.05
N VAL A 333 4.06 13.60 20.95
CA VAL A 333 5.24 12.72 20.91
C VAL A 333 5.38 11.94 22.22
N ASN A 334 5.29 12.62 23.36
CA ASN A 334 5.42 11.99 24.67
C ASN A 334 4.27 11.04 24.97
N TYR A 335 3.07 11.26 24.42
CA TYR A 335 1.98 10.29 24.49
C TYR A 335 2.36 8.94 23.85
N VAL A 336 3.00 8.96 22.68
CA VAL A 336 3.46 7.73 22.00
C VAL A 336 4.60 7.08 22.79
N ARG A 337 5.55 7.88 23.28
CA ARG A 337 6.69 7.38 24.08
C ARG A 337 6.27 6.70 25.38
N THR A 338 5.33 7.29 26.11
CA THR A 338 4.98 6.86 27.47
C THR A 338 3.89 5.80 27.53
N ARG A 339 3.27 5.45 26.41
CA ARG A 339 2.22 4.44 26.37
C ARG A 339 2.78 3.07 26.76
N CYS A 340 2.37 2.59 27.94
CA CYS A 340 2.67 1.24 28.44
C CYS A 340 1.50 0.24 28.39
N GLY A 341 0.26 0.73 28.24
CA GLY A 341 -0.99 -0.06 28.31
C GLY A 341 -1.78 -0.12 27.00
N GLY A 342 -3.02 -0.64 27.06
CA GLY A 342 -3.95 -0.75 25.92
C GLY A 342 -3.97 -2.13 25.25
N ALA A 343 -4.65 -2.25 24.10
CA ALA A 343 -4.80 -3.52 23.36
C ALA A 343 -3.47 -4.24 23.14
N ALA A 344 -3.43 -5.58 23.26
CA ALA A 344 -2.20 -6.37 23.13
C ALA A 344 -1.57 -6.31 21.73
N ASN A 345 -2.38 -6.02 20.71
CA ASN A 345 -2.01 -6.15 19.30
C ASN A 345 -1.57 -4.83 18.67
N GLN A 346 -0.88 -3.95 19.41
CA GLN A 346 -0.31 -2.70 18.88
C GLN A 346 1.07 -2.43 19.48
N PRO A 347 1.99 -1.78 18.73
CA PRO A 347 3.30 -1.39 19.23
C PRO A 347 3.17 -0.42 20.41
N LYS A 348 4.02 -0.54 21.43
CA LYS A 348 4.02 0.34 22.62
C LYS A 348 5.44 0.56 23.10
N ALA A 349 5.83 1.82 23.24
CA ALA A 349 7.21 2.18 23.58
C ALA A 349 7.55 1.85 25.03
N CYS A 350 6.65 2.14 25.98
CA CYS A 350 6.89 2.04 27.42
C CYS A 350 8.13 2.83 27.91
N LEU A 351 8.42 3.97 27.29
CA LEU A 351 9.59 4.79 27.59
C LEU A 351 9.24 5.99 28.48
N GLN A 352 10.26 6.61 29.06
CA GLN A 352 10.10 7.89 29.76
C GLN A 352 9.84 9.04 28.76
N PRO A 353 9.10 10.08 29.19
CA PRO A 353 8.94 11.28 28.38
C PRO A 353 10.28 12.00 28.20
N VAL A 354 10.39 12.78 27.13
CA VAL A 354 11.56 13.63 26.84
C VAL A 354 11.15 15.09 26.76
N VAL A 355 12.09 15.97 27.11
CA VAL A 355 11.91 17.42 26.99
C VAL A 355 12.24 17.84 25.56
N LEU A 356 11.25 18.39 24.87
CA LEU A 356 11.38 18.87 23.49
C LEU A 356 10.92 20.33 23.45
N THR A 357 11.83 21.22 23.07
CA THR A 357 11.62 22.68 23.16
C THR A 357 11.70 23.39 21.82
N THR A 358 12.32 22.77 20.81
CA THR A 358 12.44 23.31 19.46
C THR A 358 11.72 22.45 18.43
N GLN A 359 11.33 23.05 17.32
CA GLN A 359 10.73 22.32 16.19
C GLN A 359 11.65 21.19 15.71
N ASP A 360 12.95 21.44 15.57
CA ASP A 360 13.91 20.43 15.11
C ASP A 360 14.03 19.24 16.06
N GLN A 361 14.05 19.49 17.38
CA GLN A 361 14.03 18.42 18.39
C GLN A 361 12.77 17.56 18.25
N ILE A 362 11.62 18.21 18.06
CA ILE A 362 10.33 17.54 17.91
C ILE A 362 10.29 16.71 16.62
N ILE A 363 10.71 17.28 15.48
CA ILE A 363 10.72 16.59 14.19
C ILE A 363 11.68 15.40 14.22
N ALA A 364 12.89 15.56 14.78
CA ALA A 364 13.84 14.46 14.94
C ALA A 364 13.24 13.33 15.79
N GLU A 365 12.59 13.67 16.89
CA GLU A 365 11.96 12.68 17.76
C GLU A 365 10.74 12.02 17.12
N ILE A 366 9.94 12.74 16.33
CA ILE A 366 8.84 12.16 15.54
C ILE A 366 9.36 11.05 14.64
N TYR A 367 10.40 11.31 13.84
CA TYR A 367 10.95 10.30 12.93
C TYR A 367 11.61 9.12 13.66
N LYS A 368 12.22 9.37 14.83
CA LYS A 368 12.69 8.31 15.72
C LYS A 368 11.54 7.42 16.19
N GLN A 369 10.45 8.02 16.68
CA GLN A 369 9.28 7.27 17.14
C GLN A 369 8.58 6.54 15.98
N ARG A 370 8.47 7.15 14.80
CA ARG A 370 7.87 6.53 13.60
C ARG A 370 8.62 5.26 13.19
N LYS A 371 9.96 5.23 13.27
CA LYS A 371 10.77 4.02 12.98
C LYS A 371 10.36 2.80 13.80
N PHE A 372 9.98 2.99 15.07
CA PHE A 372 9.59 1.88 15.94
C PHE A 372 8.07 1.66 15.95
N GLU A 373 7.28 2.72 15.89
CA GLU A 373 5.82 2.64 15.90
C GLU A 373 5.27 2.07 14.59
N LEU A 374 5.91 2.37 13.46
CA LEU A 374 5.45 2.02 12.12
C LEU A 374 6.37 1.00 11.43
N PHE A 375 7.17 0.28 12.20
CA PHE A 375 8.08 -0.73 11.69
C PHE A 375 7.32 -1.77 10.86
N ALA A 376 7.83 -2.06 9.66
CA ALA A 376 7.24 -3.03 8.72
C ALA A 376 5.79 -2.68 8.30
N THR A 377 5.50 -1.40 8.13
CA THR A 377 4.27 -0.89 7.50
C THR A 377 4.48 -0.38 6.07
N GLY A 378 5.72 -0.39 5.57
CA GLY A 378 6.10 0.18 4.26
C GLY A 378 6.39 1.70 4.29
N LEU A 379 5.96 2.40 5.34
CA LEU A 379 6.06 3.86 5.45
C LEU A 379 7.49 4.38 5.66
N ARG A 380 8.44 3.52 6.05
CA ARG A 380 9.82 3.91 6.36
C ARG A 380 10.52 4.58 5.19
N TRP A 381 10.29 4.10 3.96
CA TRP A 381 10.97 4.63 2.79
C TRP A 381 10.57 6.07 2.49
N GLU A 382 9.28 6.40 2.67
CA GLU A 382 8.79 7.79 2.60
C GLU A 382 9.44 8.66 3.67
N ASP A 383 9.57 8.16 4.90
CA ASP A 383 10.21 8.90 5.98
C ASP A 383 11.71 9.15 5.71
N VAL A 384 12.45 8.15 5.21
CA VAL A 384 13.87 8.28 4.83
C VAL A 384 14.04 9.34 3.73
N ARG A 385 13.14 9.39 2.74
CA ARG A 385 13.13 10.48 1.74
C ARG A 385 12.84 11.83 2.38
N ARG A 386 11.81 11.97 3.21
CA ARG A 386 11.47 13.26 3.85
C ARG A 386 12.59 13.79 4.74
N GLN A 387 13.40 12.91 5.32
CA GLN A 387 14.58 13.29 6.11
C GLN A 387 15.83 13.61 5.25
N GLY A 388 15.75 13.48 3.93
CA GLY A 388 16.89 13.72 3.03
C GLY A 388 17.96 12.64 3.11
N LEU A 389 17.62 11.44 3.57
CA LEU A 389 18.59 10.39 3.93
C LEU A 389 18.86 9.39 2.80
N VAL A 390 18.51 9.71 1.54
CA VAL A 390 18.76 8.84 0.38
C VAL A 390 20.03 9.27 -0.35
N SER A 391 20.98 8.35 -0.51
CA SER A 391 22.20 8.55 -1.32
C SER A 391 22.93 7.23 -1.59
N ALA A 392 23.88 7.23 -2.53
CA ALA A 392 24.72 6.06 -2.83
C ALA A 392 25.47 5.49 -1.60
N THR A 393 25.85 6.38 -0.67
CA THR A 393 26.60 6.04 0.55
C THR A 393 25.73 5.93 1.80
N SER A 394 24.41 6.12 1.66
CA SER A 394 23.49 6.10 2.80
C SER A 394 23.41 4.71 3.43
N ALA A 395 23.41 4.70 4.75
CA ALA A 395 23.09 3.51 5.55
C ALA A 395 21.59 3.25 5.67
N PHE A 396 20.75 4.18 5.19
CA PHE A 396 19.29 4.12 5.31
C PHE A 396 18.63 3.64 4.03
N ALA A 397 18.84 4.31 2.90
CA ALA A 397 18.33 3.88 1.60
C ALA A 397 19.20 4.43 0.48
N LYS A 398 19.40 3.63 -0.57
CA LYS A 398 20.19 4.01 -1.74
C LYS A 398 19.34 4.49 -2.91
N ARG A 399 18.06 4.13 -2.93
CA ARG A 399 17.16 4.37 -4.06
C ARG A 399 16.00 5.26 -3.65
N CYS A 400 15.61 6.19 -4.50
CA CYS A 400 14.47 7.08 -4.26
C CYS A 400 13.13 6.40 -4.57
N TRP A 401 13.03 5.68 -5.68
CA TRP A 401 11.76 5.20 -6.24
C TRP A 401 11.94 3.84 -6.93
N LEU A 402 10.92 3.00 -7.00
CA LEU A 402 10.96 1.78 -7.81
C LEU A 402 11.10 2.12 -9.30
N LEU A 403 11.62 1.15 -10.07
CA LEU A 403 11.59 1.20 -11.53
C LEU A 403 10.15 1.01 -12.01
N TYR A 404 9.79 1.56 -13.17
CA TYR A 404 8.53 1.19 -13.81
C TYR A 404 8.65 -0.22 -14.41
N PRO A 405 7.62 -1.06 -14.29
CA PRO A 405 7.69 -2.45 -14.75
C PRO A 405 7.93 -2.55 -16.25
N ASN A 406 8.67 -3.58 -16.66
CA ASN A 406 8.91 -3.84 -18.08
C ASN A 406 7.60 -4.22 -18.81
N SER A 407 6.69 -4.92 -18.14
CA SER A 407 5.36 -5.26 -18.69
C SER A 407 4.56 -4.02 -19.14
N GLU A 408 4.61 -2.93 -18.38
CA GLU A 408 3.97 -1.65 -18.73
C GLU A 408 4.67 -0.98 -19.91
N ARG A 409 5.99 -0.99 -19.95
CA ARG A 409 6.76 -0.43 -21.07
C ARG A 409 6.46 -1.13 -22.39
N ASN A 410 6.23 -2.44 -22.34
CA ASN A 410 5.89 -3.23 -23.52
C ASN A 410 4.49 -2.92 -24.08
N THR A 411 3.61 -2.33 -23.27
CA THR A 411 2.22 -2.05 -23.65
C THR A 411 1.95 -0.56 -23.89
N SER A 412 2.79 0.34 -23.36
CA SER A 412 2.64 1.78 -23.56
C SER A 412 3.97 2.52 -23.71
N ALA A 413 4.07 3.31 -24.78
CA ALA A 413 5.19 4.24 -24.98
C ALA A 413 5.14 5.47 -24.06
N THR A 414 4.05 5.68 -23.32
CA THR A 414 3.89 6.84 -22.40
C THR A 414 4.44 6.60 -21.00
N VAL A 415 4.96 5.39 -20.72
CA VAL A 415 5.57 5.07 -19.43
C VAL A 415 6.78 6.00 -19.19
N PRO A 416 6.84 6.71 -18.05
CA PRO A 416 7.95 7.60 -17.75
C PRO A 416 9.30 6.88 -17.76
N GLN A 417 10.38 7.64 -17.92
CA GLN A 417 11.73 7.11 -17.76
C GLN A 417 11.95 6.58 -16.34
N ASN A 418 12.77 5.53 -16.23
CA ASN A 418 13.12 4.99 -14.92
C ASN A 418 13.86 6.05 -14.08
N PRO A 419 13.60 6.11 -12.76
CA PRO A 419 14.30 7.03 -11.86
C PRO A 419 15.82 6.77 -11.90
N VAL A 420 16.59 7.85 -12.02
CA VAL A 420 18.05 7.83 -11.93
C VAL A 420 18.44 7.70 -10.46
N ASP A 421 19.00 6.55 -10.10
CA ASP A 421 19.41 6.20 -8.74
C ASP A 421 20.76 5.44 -8.77
N PRO A 422 21.56 5.47 -7.70
CA PRO A 422 21.35 6.26 -6.49
C PRO A 422 21.63 7.76 -6.72
N PRO A 423 21.03 8.67 -5.93
CA PRO A 423 21.40 10.09 -5.95
C PRO A 423 22.89 10.29 -5.59
N SER A 424 23.54 11.24 -6.26
CA SER A 424 24.96 11.58 -6.03
C SER A 424 25.21 12.26 -4.68
N ALA A 425 24.19 12.86 -4.09
CA ALA A 425 24.20 13.47 -2.76
C ALA A 425 22.95 13.07 -1.97
N PHE A 426 23.00 13.27 -0.64
CA PHE A 426 21.84 13.12 0.24
C PHE A 426 20.67 13.97 -0.26
N SER A 427 19.54 13.32 -0.51
CA SER A 427 18.41 13.91 -1.23
C SER A 427 17.08 13.54 -0.61
N SER A 428 16.12 14.47 -0.71
CA SER A 428 14.71 14.19 -0.42
C SER A 428 13.95 13.59 -1.59
N CYS A 429 14.61 13.37 -2.73
CA CYS A 429 14.00 12.76 -3.91
C CYS A 429 12.76 13.53 -4.44
N GLY A 430 12.64 14.81 -4.11
CA GLY A 430 11.54 15.67 -4.55
C GLY A 430 10.24 15.55 -3.75
N VAL A 431 10.27 15.01 -2.51
CA VAL A 431 9.08 14.88 -1.64
C VAL A 431 8.88 15.99 -0.62
#